data_AF-A0A3D5X8P3-F1
#
_entry.id   AF-A0A3D5X8P3-F1
#
_cell.length_a   1.000
_cell.length_b   1.000
_cell.length_c   1.000
_cell.angle_alpha   90.00
_cell.angle_beta   90.00
_cell.angle_gamma   90.00
#
_symmetry.space_group_name_H-M   'P 1'
#
loop_
_entity.id
_entity.type
_entity.pdbx_description
1 polymer ?
#
loop_
_entity_poly.entity_id
_entity_poly.type
_entity_poly.pdbx_seq_one_letter_code
_entity_poly.pdbx_strand_id
1 'polypeptide(L)'
;TIFFILLTVAALTSTISLLEVVVAFLSEELKISRKKATVIATLSVSVLGIFASLSFGTLKGVTIFGKSIFDVLDYTASNVLLPLGGLFIVLFVGWFGGKKIIKSELSNEGTLRVRYYPYFNFIVKFIAPFAIAAIFIYCIFWGGL
;
A
#
# COMPACT_ATOMS: atom_id res chain seq x y z
N THR A 1 26.45 7.18 -15.51
CA THR A 1 25.66 6.19 -16.29
C THR A 1 25.29 4.95 -15.48
N ILE A 2 26.25 4.26 -14.84
CA ILE A 2 25.96 3.06 -14.01
C ILE A 2 24.91 3.34 -12.93
N PHE A 3 25.01 4.49 -12.25
CA PHE A 3 24.00 4.91 -11.26
C PHE A 3 22.56 4.91 -11.82
N PHE A 4 22.33 5.52 -12.99
CA PHE A 4 21.01 5.57 -13.61
C PHE A 4 20.52 4.20 -14.09
N ILE A 5 21.43 3.31 -14.52
CA ILE A 5 21.08 1.93 -14.88
C ILE A 5 20.56 1.19 -13.64
N LEU A 6 21.31 1.25 -12.54
CA LEU A 6 20.90 0.60 -11.28
C LEU A 6 19.60 1.19 -10.73
N LEU A 7 19.45 2.52 -10.78
CA LEU A 7 18.23 3.21 -10.38
C LEU A 7 17.02 2.80 -11.23
N THR A 8 17.20 2.68 -12.55
CA THR A 8 16.14 2.25 -13.47
C THR A 8 15.71 0.81 -13.19
N VAL A 9 16.67 -0.10 -12.96
CA VAL A 9 16.37 -1.49 -12.60
C VAL A 9 15.59 -1.56 -11.28
N ALA A 10 16.00 -0.79 -10.26
CA ALA A 10 15.31 -0.74 -8.97
C ALA A 10 13.88 -0.14 -9.07
N ALA A 11 13.70 0.89 -9.89
CA ALA A 11 12.38 1.47 -10.14
C ALA A 11 11.47 0.51 -10.91
N LEU A 12 12.02 -0.23 -11.88
CA LEU A 12 11.27 -1.20 -12.68
C LEU A 12 10.75 -2.35 -11.81
N THR A 13 11.59 -2.93 -10.95
CA THR A 13 11.16 -4.03 -10.07
C THR A 13 10.07 -3.58 -9.09
N SER A 14 10.21 -2.38 -8.50
CA SER A 14 9.21 -1.81 -7.59
C SER A 14 7.87 -1.57 -8.30
N THR A 15 7.91 -1.05 -9.53
CA THR A 15 6.71 -0.81 -10.34
C THR A 15 6.01 -2.11 -10.72
N ILE A 16 6.77 -3.16 -11.06
CA ILE A 16 6.20 -4.48 -11.36
C ILE A 16 5.49 -5.06 -10.13
N SER A 17 6.09 -4.97 -8.95
CA SER A 17 5.46 -5.45 -7.71
C SER A 17 4.16 -4.72 -7.39
N LEU A 18 4.10 -3.39 -7.61
CA LEU A 18 2.87 -2.61 -7.40
C LEU A 18 1.78 -2.96 -8.43
N LEU A 19 2.14 -3.15 -9.70
CA LEU A 19 1.20 -3.50 -10.75
C LEU A 19 0.59 -4.90 -10.52
N GLU A 20 1.38 -5.86 -10.04
CA GLU A 20 0.91 -7.22 -9.81
C GLU A 20 -0.20 -7.27 -8.75
N VAL A 21 -0.18 -6.40 -7.73
CA VAL A 21 -1.27 -6.32 -6.73
C VAL A 21 -2.61 -6.00 -7.40
N VAL A 22 -2.63 -5.07 -8.34
CA VAL A 22 -3.85 -4.70 -9.08
C VAL A 22 -4.27 -5.83 -10.04
N VAL A 23 -3.31 -6.44 -10.72
CA VAL A 23 -3.57 -7.55 -11.66
C VAL A 23 -4.13 -8.77 -10.92
N ALA A 24 -3.56 -9.13 -9.77
CA ALA A 24 -4.05 -10.21 -8.93
C ALA A 24 -5.48 -9.95 -8.47
N PHE A 25 -5.77 -8.75 -7.97
CA PHE A 25 -7.13 -8.35 -7.61
C PHE A 25 -8.13 -8.49 -8.78
N LEU A 26 -7.80 -7.96 -9.96
CA LEU A 26 -8.67 -8.07 -11.14
C LEU A 26 -8.83 -9.52 -11.63
N SER A 27 -7.80 -10.35 -11.50
CA SER A 27 -7.84 -11.73 -11.99
C SER A 27 -8.56 -12.66 -11.02
N GLU A 28 -8.41 -12.48 -9.71
CA GLU A 28 -8.96 -13.36 -8.69
C GLU A 28 -10.38 -12.93 -8.30
N GLU A 29 -10.58 -11.64 -8.02
CA GLU A 29 -11.87 -11.12 -7.56
C GLU A 29 -12.85 -10.94 -8.72
N LEU A 30 -12.39 -10.34 -9.83
CA LEU A 30 -13.25 -10.08 -11.00
C LEU A 30 -13.19 -11.19 -12.07
N LYS A 31 -12.41 -12.25 -11.83
CA LYS A 31 -12.27 -13.42 -12.72
C LYS A 31 -11.88 -13.06 -14.17
N ILE A 32 -11.17 -11.95 -14.37
CA ILE A 32 -10.68 -11.52 -15.68
C ILE A 32 -9.44 -12.35 -16.05
N SER A 33 -9.26 -12.68 -17.33
CA SER A 33 -8.04 -13.39 -17.76
C SER A 33 -6.79 -12.54 -17.52
N ARG A 34 -5.70 -13.15 -17.01
CA ARG A 34 -4.46 -12.44 -16.62
C ARG A 34 -3.97 -11.45 -17.67
N LYS A 35 -3.93 -11.85 -18.95
CA LYS A 35 -3.50 -10.97 -20.05
C LYS A 35 -4.36 -9.70 -20.15
N LYS A 36 -5.67 -9.82 -20.01
CA LYS A 36 -6.59 -8.66 -20.03
C LYS A 36 -6.42 -7.81 -18.78
N ALA A 37 -6.31 -8.45 -17.60
CA ALA A 37 -6.09 -7.74 -16.34
C ALA A 37 -4.81 -6.90 -16.36
N THR A 38 -3.70 -7.42 -16.89
CA THR A 38 -2.45 -6.66 -17.05
C THR A 38 -2.62 -5.45 -17.96
N VAL A 39 -3.26 -5.60 -19.13
CA VAL A 39 -3.46 -4.49 -20.07
C VAL A 39 -4.33 -3.40 -19.43
N ILE A 40 -5.42 -3.79 -18.76
CA ILE A 40 -6.33 -2.85 -18.09
C ILE A 40 -5.60 -2.12 -16.97
N ALA A 41 -4.85 -2.82 -16.12
CA ALA A 41 -4.10 -2.22 -15.02
C ALA A 41 -3.05 -1.23 -15.55
N THR A 42 -2.24 -1.64 -16.55
CA THR A 42 -1.22 -0.76 -17.16
C THR A 42 -1.83 0.48 -17.78
N LEU A 43 -2.92 0.35 -18.54
CA LEU A 43 -3.61 1.49 -19.14
C LEU A 43 -4.16 2.43 -18.06
N SER A 44 -4.81 1.89 -17.03
CA SER A 44 -5.40 2.68 -15.94
C SER A 44 -4.33 3.49 -15.20
N VAL A 45 -3.23 2.84 -14.81
CA VAL A 45 -2.10 3.49 -14.11
C VAL A 45 -1.40 4.49 -15.02
N SER A 46 -1.24 4.20 -16.32
CA SER A 46 -0.62 5.13 -17.28
C SER A 46 -1.45 6.39 -17.47
N VAL A 47 -2.79 6.27 -17.55
CA VAL A 47 -3.69 7.43 -17.64
C VAL A 47 -3.56 8.31 -16.40
N LEU A 48 -3.60 7.73 -15.20
CA LEU A 48 -3.39 8.47 -13.96
C LEU A 48 -1.99 9.12 -13.90
N GLY A 49 -0.96 8.40 -14.37
CA GLY A 49 0.41 8.90 -14.47
C GLY A 49 0.56 10.09 -15.41
N ILE A 50 -0.17 10.11 -16.53
CA ILE A 50 -0.21 11.25 -17.46
C ILE A 50 -0.80 12.48 -16.77
N PHE A 51 -1.93 12.34 -16.07
CA PHE A 51 -2.54 13.46 -15.33
C PHE A 51 -1.62 13.97 -14.21
N ALA A 52 -0.99 13.05 -13.47
CA ALA A 52 0.01 13.37 -12.46
C ALA A 52 1.21 14.13 -13.04
N SER A 53 1.76 13.70 -14.18
CA SER A 53 2.87 14.38 -14.84
C SER A 53 2.47 15.77 -15.35
N LEU A 54 1.28 15.90 -15.93
CA LEU A 54 0.76 17.15 -16.48
C LEU A 54 0.49 18.21 -15.40
N SER A 55 0.24 17.77 -14.16
CA SER A 55 0.15 18.60 -12.95
C SER A 55 1.39 19.48 -12.72
N PHE A 56 2.58 19.02 -13.14
CA PHE A 56 3.83 19.77 -13.05
C PHE A 56 4.05 20.75 -14.21
N GLY A 57 3.14 20.82 -15.19
CA GLY A 57 3.29 21.61 -16.40
C GLY A 57 2.07 22.50 -16.67
N THR A 58 1.28 22.14 -17.68
CA THR A 58 0.12 22.92 -18.16
C THR A 58 -1.06 22.92 -17.19
N LEU A 59 -1.21 21.89 -16.34
CA LEU A 59 -2.27 21.82 -15.34
C LEU A 59 -1.89 22.43 -13.98
N LYS A 60 -0.77 23.15 -13.87
CA LYS A 60 -0.37 23.84 -12.62
C LYS A 60 -1.46 24.77 -12.06
N GLY A 61 -2.28 25.36 -12.93
CA GLY A 61 -3.39 26.24 -12.52
C GLY A 61 -4.62 25.50 -11.97
N VAL A 62 -4.74 24.19 -12.23
CA VAL A 62 -5.83 23.36 -11.71
C VAL A 62 -5.40 22.85 -10.34
N THR A 63 -5.72 23.62 -9.31
CA THR A 63 -5.48 23.24 -7.92
C THR A 63 -6.78 22.72 -7.30
N ILE A 64 -6.69 21.60 -6.61
CA ILE A 64 -7.78 21.02 -5.83
C ILE A 64 -7.37 21.18 -4.37
N PHE A 65 -8.13 21.94 -3.58
CA PHE A 65 -7.76 22.32 -2.20
C PHE A 65 -6.38 22.99 -2.07
N GLY A 66 -5.95 23.77 -3.07
CA GLY A 66 -4.65 24.45 -3.07
C GLY A 66 -3.44 23.54 -3.35
N LYS A 67 -3.67 22.25 -3.61
CA LYS A 67 -2.64 21.25 -3.96
C LYS A 67 -2.77 20.86 -5.43
N SER A 68 -1.67 20.43 -6.05
CA SER A 68 -1.68 19.97 -7.44
C SER A 68 -2.34 18.59 -7.55
N ILE A 69 -2.74 18.16 -8.75
CA ILE A 69 -3.37 16.85 -8.96
C ILE A 69 -2.45 15.72 -8.46
N PHE A 70 -1.14 15.82 -8.71
CA PHE A 70 -0.15 14.88 -8.19
C PHE A 70 -0.17 14.84 -6.66
N ASP A 71 -0.14 16.00 -6.01
CA ASP A 71 -0.08 16.09 -4.55
C ASP A 71 -1.34 15.53 -3.90
N VAL A 72 -2.51 15.72 -4.50
CA VAL A 72 -3.77 15.15 -4.00
C VAL A 72 -3.75 13.62 -4.12
N LEU A 73 -3.27 13.09 -5.24
CA LEU A 73 -3.15 11.64 -5.45
C LEU A 73 -2.13 11.02 -4.48
N ASP A 74 -0.96 11.64 -4.32
CA ASP A 74 0.07 11.18 -3.39
C ASP A 74 -0.40 11.27 -1.93
N TYR A 75 -1.02 12.39 -1.54
CA TYR A 75 -1.56 12.53 -0.19
C TYR A 75 -2.62 11.46 0.12
N THR A 76 -3.55 11.23 -0.82
CA THR A 76 -4.59 10.22 -0.66
C THR A 76 -3.99 8.81 -0.55
N ALA A 77 -3.03 8.46 -1.39
CA ALA A 77 -2.41 7.14 -1.35
C ALA A 77 -1.52 6.94 -0.11
N SER A 78 -0.59 7.86 0.09
CA SER A 78 0.51 7.73 1.06
C SER A 78 0.08 8.05 2.50
N ASN A 79 -0.81 9.01 2.69
CA ASN A 79 -1.19 9.49 4.03
C ASN A 79 -2.57 8.99 4.48
N VAL A 80 -3.43 8.56 3.55
CA VAL A 80 -4.77 8.07 3.89
C VAL A 80 -4.90 6.57 3.67
N LEU A 81 -4.73 6.08 2.44
CA LEU A 81 -4.98 4.67 2.11
C LEU A 81 -3.97 3.73 2.76
N LEU A 82 -2.67 4.06 2.77
CA LEU A 82 -1.65 3.21 3.39
C LEU A 82 -1.83 3.04 4.90
N PRO A 83 -1.96 4.12 5.72
CA PRO A 83 -2.16 3.95 7.16
C PRO A 83 -3.50 3.29 7.49
N LEU A 84 -4.57 3.62 6.76
CA LEU A 84 -5.90 3.07 6.98
C LEU A 84 -5.95 1.58 6.63
N GLY A 85 -5.35 1.18 5.50
CA GLY A 85 -5.18 -0.22 5.13
C GLY A 85 -4.34 -0.99 6.15
N GLY A 86 -3.21 -0.41 6.60
CA GLY A 86 -2.37 -0.98 7.64
C GLY A 86 -3.11 -1.15 8.97
N LEU A 87 -3.92 -0.16 9.36
CA LEU A 87 -4.73 -0.21 10.58
C LEU A 87 -5.76 -1.35 10.51
N PHE A 88 -6.48 -1.49 9.39
CA PHE A 88 -7.44 -2.57 9.22
C PHE A 88 -6.78 -3.94 9.23
N ILE A 89 -5.62 -4.11 8.56
CA ILE A 89 -4.87 -5.37 8.58
C ILE A 89 -4.45 -5.71 10.02
N VAL A 90 -3.88 -4.75 10.75
CA VAL A 90 -3.39 -4.97 12.12
C VAL A 90 -4.54 -5.22 13.10
N LEU A 91 -5.66 -4.51 12.97
CA LEU A 91 -6.86 -4.78 13.78
C LEU A 91 -7.43 -6.17 13.47
N PHE A 92 -7.50 -6.54 12.19
CA PHE A 92 -7.95 -7.87 11.79
C PHE A 92 -7.03 -8.95 12.38
N VAL A 93 -5.72 -8.86 12.20
CA VAL A 93 -4.77 -9.86 12.73
C VAL A 93 -4.74 -9.84 14.26
N GLY A 94 -4.70 -8.69 14.91
CA GLY A 94 -4.57 -8.60 16.37
C GLY A 94 -5.82 -9.01 17.16
N TRP A 95 -7.01 -8.81 16.57
CA TRP A 95 -8.28 -8.95 17.29
C TRP A 95 -9.24 -9.97 16.68
N PHE A 96 -9.29 -10.12 15.35
CA PHE A 96 -10.25 -10.99 14.66
C PHE A 96 -9.65 -12.30 14.13
N GLY A 97 -8.37 -12.33 13.77
CA GLY A 97 -7.73 -13.41 13.01
C GLY A 97 -7.54 -14.74 13.75
N GLY A 98 -8.03 -14.88 14.98
CA GLY A 98 -7.97 -16.12 15.75
C GLY A 98 -6.54 -16.54 16.14
N LYS A 99 -6.24 -16.55 17.44
CA LYS A 99 -4.89 -16.89 17.95
C LYS A 99 -4.32 -18.20 17.40
N LYS A 100 -5.18 -19.20 17.18
CA LYS A 100 -4.78 -20.52 16.65
C LYS A 100 -4.29 -20.44 15.20
N ILE A 101 -5.02 -19.74 14.33
CA ILE A 101 -4.68 -19.57 12.92
C ILE A 101 -3.37 -18.79 12.81
N ILE A 102 -3.27 -17.66 13.50
CA ILE A 102 -2.04 -16.84 13.47
C ILE A 102 -0.83 -17.63 13.98
N LYS A 103 -1.02 -18.46 15.02
CA LYS A 103 0.05 -19.31 15.54
C LYS A 103 0.41 -20.44 14.57
N SER A 104 -0.55 -21.06 13.89
CA SER A 104 -0.26 -22.08 12.88
C SER A 104 0.46 -21.50 11.68
N GLU A 105 0.05 -20.33 11.18
CA GLU A 105 0.73 -19.61 10.10
C GLU A 105 2.17 -19.22 10.52
N LEU A 106 2.35 -18.65 11.72
CA LEU A 106 3.70 -18.29 12.20
C LEU A 106 4.60 -19.51 12.46
N SER A 107 4.01 -20.63 12.88
CA SER A 107 4.77 -21.86 13.20
C SER A 107 4.92 -22.79 12.01
N ASN A 108 4.42 -22.38 10.83
CA ASN A 108 4.32 -23.22 9.64
C ASN A 108 3.74 -24.60 10.01
N GLU A 109 2.53 -24.57 10.58
CA GLU A 109 1.78 -25.72 11.11
C GLU A 109 2.50 -26.51 12.22
N GLY A 110 3.39 -25.86 12.96
CA GLY A 110 4.12 -26.45 14.08
C GLY A 110 5.51 -27.00 13.73
N THR A 111 5.94 -26.87 12.47
CA THR A 111 7.31 -27.24 12.06
C THR A 111 8.38 -26.32 12.65
N LEU A 112 8.02 -25.07 12.99
CA LEU A 112 8.92 -24.10 13.60
C LEU A 112 8.49 -23.73 15.03
N ARG A 113 9.44 -23.76 15.98
CA ARG A 113 9.20 -23.33 17.37
C ARG A 113 9.16 -21.80 17.47
N VAL A 114 7.96 -21.23 17.43
CA VAL A 114 7.74 -19.78 17.54
C VAL A 114 7.75 -19.32 19.01
N ARG A 115 8.92 -19.29 19.63
CA ARG A 115 9.08 -18.86 21.03
C ARG A 115 8.81 -17.37 21.23
N TYR A 116 8.91 -16.57 20.16
CA TYR A 116 8.65 -15.13 20.15
C TYR A 116 7.19 -14.75 19.87
N TYR A 117 6.29 -15.74 19.68
CA TYR A 117 4.86 -15.52 19.47
C TYR A 117 4.18 -14.56 20.47
N PRO A 118 4.40 -14.63 21.80
CA PRO A 118 3.75 -13.71 22.73
C PRO A 118 4.18 -12.26 22.52
N TYR A 119 5.45 -12.01 22.18
CA TYR A 119 5.96 -10.68 21.87
C TYR A 119 5.38 -10.14 20.57
N PHE A 120 5.36 -10.98 19.52
CA PHE A 120 4.71 -10.63 18.24
C PHE A 120 3.24 -10.27 18.45
N ASN A 121 2.49 -11.11 19.16
CA ASN A 121 1.07 -10.87 19.42
C ASN A 121 0.84 -9.61 20.27
N PHE A 122 1.74 -9.28 21.20
CA PHE A 122 1.66 -8.03 21.96
C PHE A 122 1.89 -6.81 21.06
N ILE A 123 2.90 -6.86 20.19
CA ILE A 123 3.20 -5.78 19.23
C ILE A 123 2.01 -5.57 18.29
N VAL A 124 1.51 -6.62 17.66
CA VAL A 124 0.41 -6.52 16.68
C VAL A 124 -0.91 -6.12 17.34
N LYS A 125 -1.16 -6.52 18.58
CA LYS A 125 -2.44 -6.20 19.25
C LYS A 125 -2.47 -4.81 19.89
N PHE A 126 -1.32 -4.31 20.38
CA PHE A 126 -1.26 -3.08 21.17
C PHE A 126 -0.38 -2.00 20.52
N ILE A 127 0.87 -2.32 20.16
CA ILE A 127 1.83 -1.31 19.69
C ILE A 127 1.51 -0.84 18.27
N ALA A 128 1.36 -1.78 17.33
CA ALA A 128 1.11 -1.50 15.93
C ALA A 128 -0.18 -0.70 15.68
N PRO A 129 -1.35 -1.04 16.24
CA PRO A 129 -2.57 -0.27 15.98
C PRO A 129 -2.48 1.13 16.59
N PHE A 130 -1.85 1.28 17.76
CA PHE A 130 -1.65 2.59 18.38
C PHE A 130 -0.68 3.46 17.59
N ALA A 131 0.44 2.90 17.13
CA ALA A 131 1.42 3.61 16.32
C ALA A 131 0.83 4.05 14.97
N ILE A 132 0.11 3.16 14.27
CA ILE A 132 -0.53 3.49 12.99
C ILE A 132 -1.64 4.52 13.20
N ALA A 133 -2.45 4.40 14.25
CA ALA A 133 -3.47 5.40 14.58
C ALA A 133 -2.84 6.77 14.89
N ALA A 134 -1.73 6.82 15.63
CA ALA A 134 -1.00 8.05 15.91
C ALA A 134 -0.46 8.71 14.63
N ILE A 135 0.12 7.91 13.72
CA ILE A 135 0.59 8.40 12.41
C ILE A 135 -0.59 8.92 11.58
N PHE A 136 -1.72 8.20 11.54
CA PHE A 136 -2.90 8.61 10.79
C PHE A 136 -3.49 9.93 11.30
N ILE A 137 -3.59 10.09 12.64
CA ILE A 137 -4.01 11.35 13.26
C ILE A 137 -3.02 12.47 12.92
N TYR A 138 -1.72 12.22 13.03
CA TYR A 138 -0.69 13.20 12.68
C TYR A 138 -0.79 13.63 11.20
N CYS A 139 -0.94 12.67 10.28
CA CYS A 139 -1.11 12.92 8.86
C CYS A 139 -2.36 13.78 8.57
N ILE A 140 -3.49 13.53 9.25
CA ILE A 140 -4.71 14.33 9.08
C ILE A 140 -4.54 15.76 9.63
N PHE A 141 -3.99 15.89 10.85
CA PHE A 141 -3.88 17.19 11.50
C PHE A 141 -2.78 18.08 10.89
N TRP A 142 -1.69 17.48 10.39
CA TRP A 142 -0.53 18.22 9.89
C TRP A 142 -0.42 18.22 8.35
N GLY A 143 -0.91 17.17 7.68
CA GLY A 143 -0.85 17.04 6.22
C GLY A 143 -2.06 17.61 5.48
N GLY A 144 -3.15 17.92 6.19
CA GLY A 144 -4.39 18.48 5.65
C GLY A 144 -4.44 20.01 5.51
N LEU A 145 -3.38 20.73 5.88
CA LEU A 145 -3.22 22.18 5.67
C LEU A 145 -2.21 22.49 4.55
#